data_AF-A0A4Q1KX24-F1
#
_entry.id   AF-A0A4Q1KX24-F1
#
_cell.length_a   1.000
_cell.length_b   1.000
_cell.length_c   1.000
_cell.angle_alpha   90.00
_cell.angle_beta   90.00
_cell.angle_gamma   90.00
#
_symmetry.space_group_name_H-M   'P 1'
#
loop_
_entity.id
_entity.type
_entity.pdbx_description
1 polymer ?
#
loop_
_entity_poly.entity_id
_entity_poly.type
_entity_poly.pdbx_seq_one_letter_code
_entity_poly.pdbx_strand_id
1 'polypeptide(L)'
;MSNKIIFTLESRENFYLEVMKENFKLTDKQMYEAIQLAFNHFEENLHSKKKIEYKDLRNVLTPNINKKEIALIFDSSKIKSAWYGYEVFDKVIPIFNKKTKHSILSGDLIIEQNFYFWREVFFEELISEKDTDFLNIRDCFIIYINNLSNTLFTNFHNHLSNYEPYVGFIDTTTQTKLKTIMSFILCKVAIVNNNEIILPYEDEDWEIDQNTQGLPFEKYNFSIRSIPSLYYDLFLSYKIEREDLKGYSLDTRIALNSITPIVKDLERLNIEIDEPKFNYLLNEKGGKLKKAQLEKYSIIDFEKLIKEKIKDNYIYEMSELKEFNVIKFNVIIELEVQYSQEKVKCQATLHYMPKENKLKLITFF
;
A
#
# COMPACT_ATOMS: atom_id res chain seq x y z
N MET A 1 -2.19 23.61 18.25
CA MET A 1 -2.43 23.19 16.85
C MET A 1 -2.13 21.70 16.77
N SER A 2 -3.04 20.88 16.22
CA SER A 2 -2.89 19.43 16.16
C SER A 2 -1.79 19.01 15.17
N ASN A 3 -1.00 18.00 15.52
CA ASN A 3 -0.12 17.29 14.60
C ASN A 3 -0.99 16.43 13.68
N LYS A 4 -0.98 16.67 12.37
CA LYS A 4 -1.75 15.89 11.40
C LYS A 4 -0.89 14.82 10.77
N ILE A 5 -1.48 13.64 10.58
CA ILE A 5 -0.85 12.50 9.93
C ILE A 5 -1.75 12.10 8.77
N ILE A 6 -1.19 12.09 7.57
CA ILE A 6 -1.82 11.56 6.36
C ILE A 6 -1.16 10.22 6.08
N PHE A 7 -1.90 9.12 6.20
CA PHE A 7 -1.33 7.78 6.08
C PHE A 7 -0.91 7.44 4.67
N THR A 8 -1.70 7.88 3.69
CA THR A 8 -1.46 7.71 2.27
C THR A 8 -2.08 8.89 1.53
N LEU A 9 -1.47 9.25 0.41
CA LEU A 9 -2.06 10.11 -0.61
C LEU A 9 -1.87 9.43 -1.95
N GLU A 10 -2.96 9.11 -2.62
CA GLU A 10 -2.94 8.46 -3.94
C GLU A 10 -3.01 9.52 -5.03
N SER A 11 -1.89 9.69 -5.74
CA SER A 11 -1.81 10.53 -6.94
C SER A 11 -1.19 9.79 -8.14
N ARG A 12 -0.91 8.48 -8.02
CA ARG A 12 -0.39 7.63 -9.10
C ARG A 12 -1.49 7.21 -10.06
N GLU A 13 -2.63 6.82 -9.51
CA GLU A 13 -3.79 6.34 -10.27
C GLU A 13 -4.94 7.36 -10.26
N ASN A 14 -4.87 8.32 -9.35
CA ASN A 14 -5.79 9.44 -9.31
C ASN A 14 -5.11 10.69 -9.90
N PHE A 15 -5.38 10.94 -11.18
CA PHE A 15 -4.82 12.08 -11.91
C PHE A 15 -5.38 13.44 -11.46
N TYR A 16 -6.35 13.49 -10.53
CA TYR A 16 -7.00 14.74 -10.14
C TYR A 16 -6.00 15.79 -9.66
N LEU A 17 -5.11 15.44 -8.74
CA LEU A 17 -4.14 16.39 -8.18
C LEU A 17 -3.06 16.81 -9.19
N GLU A 18 -2.64 15.89 -10.05
CA GLU A 18 -1.70 16.15 -11.15
C GLU A 18 -2.32 17.12 -12.16
N VAL A 19 -3.50 16.80 -12.68
CA VAL A 19 -4.27 17.61 -13.63
C VAL A 19 -4.57 18.99 -13.04
N MET A 20 -4.96 19.06 -11.77
CA MET A 20 -5.18 20.32 -11.07
C MET A 20 -3.90 21.16 -11.00
N LYS A 21 -2.76 20.54 -10.63
CA LYS A 21 -1.47 21.24 -10.55
C LYS A 21 -1.04 21.79 -11.90
N GLU A 22 -1.14 20.99 -12.95
CA GLU A 22 -0.69 21.35 -14.30
C GLU A 22 -1.60 22.38 -14.97
N ASN A 23 -2.92 22.15 -14.98
CA ASN A 23 -3.87 23.03 -15.66
C ASN A 23 -3.95 24.41 -15.02
N PHE A 24 -3.96 24.48 -13.68
CA PHE A 24 -4.03 25.75 -12.97
C PHE A 24 -2.66 26.32 -12.61
N LYS A 25 -1.56 25.64 -13.01
CA LYS A 25 -0.17 26.03 -12.73
C LYS A 25 0.06 26.34 -11.25
N LEU A 26 -0.47 25.47 -10.39
CA LEU A 26 -0.43 25.67 -8.94
C LEU A 26 1.00 25.56 -8.41
N THR A 27 1.36 26.53 -7.57
CA THR A 27 2.61 26.47 -6.80
C THR A 27 2.55 25.36 -5.74
N ASP A 28 3.71 24.93 -5.24
CA ASP A 28 3.78 23.92 -4.18
C ASP A 28 3.04 24.35 -2.91
N LYS A 29 3.01 25.66 -2.62
CA LYS A 29 2.24 26.22 -1.51
C LYS A 29 0.72 26.09 -1.74
N GLN A 30 0.24 26.41 -2.94
CA GLN A 30 -1.19 26.28 -3.28
C GLN A 30 -1.63 24.82 -3.29
N MET A 31 -0.77 23.91 -3.76
CA MET A 31 -1.02 22.46 -3.66
C MET A 31 -1.14 22.00 -2.21
N TYR A 32 -0.22 22.46 -1.34
CA TYR A 32 -0.30 22.16 0.10
C TYR A 32 -1.60 22.67 0.72
N GLU A 33 -1.98 23.91 0.43
CA GLU A 33 -3.24 24.49 0.94
C GLU A 33 -4.48 23.72 0.45
N ALA A 34 -4.51 23.32 -0.82
CA ALA A 34 -5.61 22.54 -1.40
C ALA A 34 -5.72 21.14 -0.78
N ILE A 35 -4.60 20.41 -0.66
CA ILE A 35 -4.59 19.07 -0.07
C ILE A 35 -5.00 19.14 1.40
N GLN A 36 -4.50 20.11 2.16
CA GLN A 36 -4.87 20.28 3.56
C GLN A 36 -6.35 20.64 3.73
N LEU A 37 -6.91 21.48 2.85
CA LEU A 37 -8.34 21.78 2.88
C LEU A 37 -9.18 20.53 2.61
N ALA A 38 -8.84 19.75 1.58
CA ALA A 38 -9.52 18.51 1.25
C ALA A 38 -9.42 17.48 2.40
N PHE A 39 -8.23 17.32 2.98
CA PHE A 39 -8.01 16.38 4.08
C PHE A 39 -8.78 16.79 5.35
N ASN A 40 -8.87 18.09 5.66
CA ASN A 40 -9.63 18.56 6.81
C ASN A 40 -11.13 18.26 6.65
N HIS A 41 -11.67 18.54 5.46
CA HIS A 41 -13.07 18.25 5.15
C HIS A 41 -13.34 16.74 5.21
N PHE A 42 -12.44 15.93 4.65
CA PHE A 42 -12.50 14.47 4.72
C PHE A 42 -12.50 13.96 6.17
N GLU A 43 -11.51 14.36 6.98
CA GLU A 43 -11.36 13.91 8.36
C GLU A 43 -12.56 14.30 9.22
N GLU A 44 -13.07 15.52 9.06
CA GLU A 44 -14.25 16.02 9.77
C GLU A 44 -15.51 15.23 9.43
N ASN A 45 -15.78 14.96 8.15
CA ASN A 45 -16.96 14.20 7.75
C ASN A 45 -16.85 12.71 8.05
N LEU A 46 -15.65 12.11 7.90
CA LEU A 46 -15.39 10.73 8.28
C LEU A 46 -15.71 10.51 9.77
N HIS A 47 -15.27 11.44 10.63
CA HIS A 47 -15.59 11.41 12.06
C HIS A 47 -17.07 11.71 12.34
N SER A 48 -17.57 12.85 11.87
CA SER A 48 -18.87 13.37 12.30
C SER A 48 -20.05 12.61 11.68
N LYS A 49 -19.94 12.19 10.41
CA LYS A 49 -21.00 11.53 9.64
C LYS A 49 -20.88 10.01 9.67
N LYS A 50 -19.69 9.48 9.42
CA LYS A 50 -19.46 8.02 9.35
C LYS A 50 -19.06 7.37 10.66
N LYS A 51 -18.72 8.16 11.68
CA LYS A 51 -18.24 7.68 12.99
C LYS A 51 -16.97 6.82 12.88
N ILE A 52 -16.14 7.11 11.88
CA ILE A 52 -14.87 6.44 11.66
C ILE A 52 -13.74 7.39 12.02
N GLU A 53 -12.83 6.94 12.88
CA GLU A 53 -11.61 7.67 13.22
C GLU A 53 -10.53 7.37 12.18
N TYR A 54 -10.03 8.39 11.47
CA TYR A 54 -9.00 8.17 10.44
C TYR A 54 -7.75 7.46 10.99
N LYS A 55 -7.30 7.83 12.20
CA LYS A 55 -6.18 7.19 12.91
C LYS A 55 -6.31 5.67 13.05
N ASP A 56 -7.54 5.15 13.14
CA ASP A 56 -7.81 3.73 13.32
C ASP A 56 -7.67 2.94 12.01
N LEU A 57 -7.52 3.64 10.87
CA LEU A 57 -7.29 3.09 9.54
C LEU A 57 -5.79 2.99 9.18
N ARG A 58 -4.87 3.39 10.06
CA ARG A 58 -3.41 3.29 9.80
C ARG A 58 -3.01 1.93 9.24
N ASN A 59 -3.51 0.85 9.83
CA ASN A 59 -3.16 -0.52 9.46
C ASN A 59 -3.73 -0.99 8.11
N VAL A 60 -4.68 -0.27 7.51
CA VAL A 60 -5.18 -0.61 6.17
C VAL A 60 -4.55 0.26 5.09
N LEU A 61 -4.07 1.45 5.46
CA LEU A 61 -3.53 2.45 4.54
C LEU A 61 -2.01 2.44 4.45
N THR A 62 -1.31 1.80 5.38
CA THR A 62 0.16 1.74 5.43
C THR A 62 0.66 0.30 5.44
N PRO A 63 1.85 0.04 4.87
CA PRO A 63 2.43 -1.30 4.89
C PRO A 63 2.86 -1.65 6.32
N ASN A 64 2.79 -2.93 6.68
CA ASN A 64 3.21 -3.42 7.99
C ASN A 64 4.30 -4.48 7.84
N ILE A 65 5.50 -4.15 8.32
CA ILE A 65 6.70 -5.00 8.19
C ILE A 65 6.61 -6.35 8.92
N ASN A 66 5.59 -6.58 9.75
CA ASN A 66 5.37 -7.81 10.52
C ASN A 66 4.13 -8.58 10.06
N LYS A 67 3.53 -8.19 8.94
CA LYS A 67 2.35 -8.83 8.35
C LYS A 67 2.65 -9.26 6.93
N LYS A 68 1.82 -10.18 6.43
CA LYS A 68 1.88 -10.66 5.06
C LYS A 68 1.08 -9.75 4.12
N GLU A 69 1.54 -9.63 2.90
CA GLU A 69 0.75 -9.15 1.78
C GLU A 69 0.60 -10.32 0.81
N ILE A 70 -0.62 -10.65 0.41
CA ILE A 70 -0.92 -11.87 -0.33
C ILE A 70 -1.83 -11.54 -1.51
N ALA A 71 -1.49 -12.08 -2.67
CA ALA A 71 -2.39 -12.14 -3.83
C ALA A 71 -2.93 -13.57 -3.97
N LEU A 72 -4.23 -13.74 -3.72
CA LEU A 72 -4.95 -14.99 -3.94
C LEU A 72 -5.30 -15.13 -5.42
N ILE A 73 -5.01 -16.28 -6.00
CA ILE A 73 -5.16 -16.53 -7.43
C ILE A 73 -6.31 -17.50 -7.69
N PHE A 74 -7.19 -17.10 -8.60
CA PHE A 74 -8.35 -17.90 -9.02
C PHE A 74 -8.34 -18.06 -10.54
N ASP A 75 -8.65 -19.24 -11.03
CA ASP A 75 -8.89 -19.52 -12.45
C ASP A 75 -10.36 -19.24 -12.75
N SER A 76 -10.62 -18.11 -13.40
CA SER A 76 -11.98 -17.66 -13.73
C SER A 76 -12.65 -18.53 -14.79
N SER A 77 -11.88 -19.26 -15.62
CA SER A 77 -12.44 -20.16 -16.66
C SER A 77 -13.23 -21.34 -16.06
N LYS A 78 -12.96 -21.66 -14.80
CA LYS A 78 -13.65 -22.69 -14.01
C LYS A 78 -14.94 -22.20 -13.37
N ILE A 79 -15.23 -20.90 -13.45
CA ILE A 79 -16.43 -20.29 -12.91
C ILE A 79 -17.46 -20.11 -14.02
N LYS A 80 -18.64 -20.71 -13.86
CA LYS A 80 -19.71 -20.65 -14.87
C LYS A 80 -20.40 -19.29 -14.98
N SER A 81 -20.37 -18.51 -13.89
CA SER A 81 -21.01 -17.20 -13.85
C SER A 81 -20.21 -16.20 -14.67
N ALA A 82 -20.90 -15.40 -15.50
CA ALA A 82 -20.28 -14.25 -16.17
C ALA A 82 -19.77 -13.20 -15.16
N TRP A 83 -20.31 -13.21 -13.94
CA TRP A 83 -19.82 -12.39 -12.83
C TRP A 83 -19.00 -13.24 -11.87
N TYR A 84 -17.88 -13.78 -12.37
CA TYR A 84 -16.99 -14.64 -11.59
C TYR A 84 -16.44 -13.94 -10.34
N GLY A 85 -16.24 -12.61 -10.39
CA GLY A 85 -15.83 -11.82 -9.24
C GLY A 85 -16.77 -11.99 -8.04
N TYR A 86 -18.10 -11.97 -8.27
CA TYR A 86 -19.07 -12.21 -7.20
C TYR A 86 -18.92 -13.60 -6.59
N GLU A 87 -18.79 -14.65 -7.42
CA GLU A 87 -18.62 -16.03 -6.95
C GLU A 87 -17.35 -16.22 -6.12
N VAL A 88 -16.24 -15.60 -6.54
CA VAL A 88 -14.99 -15.60 -5.77
C VAL A 88 -15.19 -14.87 -4.44
N PHE A 89 -15.74 -13.65 -4.46
CA PHE A 89 -15.98 -12.88 -3.24
C PHE A 89 -16.98 -13.55 -2.29
N ASP A 90 -17.93 -14.32 -2.81
CA ASP A 90 -18.83 -15.14 -2.00
C ASP A 90 -18.09 -16.19 -1.17
N LYS A 91 -16.92 -16.66 -1.64
CA LYS A 91 -16.04 -17.56 -0.88
C LYS A 91 -15.05 -16.83 0.02
N VAL A 92 -14.57 -15.66 -0.41
CA VAL A 92 -13.53 -14.90 0.29
C VAL A 92 -14.08 -14.09 1.46
N ILE A 93 -15.19 -13.38 1.29
CA ILE A 93 -15.80 -12.52 2.32
C ILE A 93 -16.05 -13.24 3.65
N PRO A 94 -16.64 -14.45 3.70
CA PRO A 94 -16.94 -15.12 4.98
C PRO A 94 -15.70 -15.49 5.82
N ILE A 95 -14.50 -15.47 5.21
CA ILE A 95 -13.25 -15.83 5.90
C ILE A 95 -12.73 -14.66 6.74
N PHE A 96 -13.06 -13.41 6.37
CA PHE A 96 -12.66 -12.25 7.14
C PHE A 96 -13.29 -12.28 8.54
N ASN A 97 -12.43 -12.25 9.56
CA ASN A 97 -12.88 -12.03 10.92
C ASN A 97 -13.29 -10.56 11.08
N LYS A 98 -14.47 -10.32 11.66
CA LYS A 98 -15.04 -8.99 11.95
C LYS A 98 -14.29 -8.16 13.00
N LYS A 99 -13.06 -8.52 13.31
CA LYS A 99 -12.12 -7.81 14.20
C LYS A 99 -10.79 -7.50 13.49
N THR A 100 -10.78 -7.62 12.17
CA THR A 100 -9.59 -7.45 11.35
C THR A 100 -9.77 -6.25 10.43
N LYS A 101 -8.66 -5.73 9.94
CA LYS A 101 -8.67 -4.54 9.08
C LYS A 101 -7.73 -4.74 7.92
N HIS A 102 -8.24 -4.60 6.70
CA HIS A 102 -7.51 -4.87 5.46
C HIS A 102 -8.01 -3.99 4.34
N SER A 103 -7.11 -3.61 3.43
CA SER A 103 -7.46 -3.12 2.10
C SER A 103 -7.51 -4.30 1.14
N ILE A 104 -8.56 -4.34 0.33
CA ILE A 104 -8.78 -5.34 -0.70
C ILE A 104 -8.69 -4.66 -2.07
N LEU A 105 -7.82 -5.20 -2.92
CA LEU A 105 -7.77 -4.86 -4.32
C LEU A 105 -8.04 -6.13 -5.14
N SER A 106 -8.64 -6.00 -6.32
CA SER A 106 -8.88 -7.14 -7.20
C SER A 106 -8.91 -6.75 -8.67
N GLY A 107 -8.71 -7.73 -9.53
CA GLY A 107 -8.75 -7.56 -10.97
C GLY A 107 -8.23 -8.81 -11.68
N ASP A 108 -8.36 -8.81 -12.99
CA ASP A 108 -7.80 -9.87 -13.83
C ASP A 108 -6.30 -9.67 -14.04
N LEU A 109 -5.57 -10.75 -14.29
CA LEU A 109 -4.18 -10.69 -14.70
C LEU A 109 -4.08 -10.20 -16.16
N ILE A 110 -3.81 -8.90 -16.32
CA ILE A 110 -3.67 -8.27 -17.64
C ILE A 110 -2.19 -8.24 -18.03
N ILE A 111 -1.81 -9.08 -19.00
CA ILE A 111 -0.46 -9.12 -19.59
C ILE A 111 -0.57 -9.04 -21.12
N GLU A 112 -0.29 -7.85 -21.66
CA GLU A 112 -0.35 -7.60 -23.11
C GLU A 112 0.98 -7.88 -23.82
N GLN A 113 2.10 -7.49 -23.19
CA GLN A 113 3.44 -7.56 -23.78
C GLN A 113 4.30 -8.62 -23.08
N ASN A 114 5.25 -9.21 -23.80
CA ASN A 114 6.19 -10.21 -23.27
C ASN A 114 5.49 -11.38 -22.54
N PHE A 115 4.37 -11.85 -23.08
CA PHE A 115 3.50 -12.83 -22.42
C PHE A 115 4.24 -14.10 -21.95
N TYR A 116 5.12 -14.67 -22.77
CA TYR A 116 5.85 -15.89 -22.39
C TYR A 116 6.78 -15.68 -21.21
N PHE A 117 7.47 -14.53 -21.15
CA PHE A 117 8.30 -14.17 -20.00
C PHE A 117 7.47 -14.01 -18.74
N TRP A 118 6.36 -13.27 -18.81
CA TRP A 118 5.48 -13.09 -17.64
C TRP A 118 4.78 -14.37 -17.23
N ARG A 119 4.56 -15.30 -18.16
CA ARG A 119 4.06 -16.64 -17.85
C ARG A 119 5.08 -17.44 -17.04
N GLU A 120 6.35 -17.41 -17.43
CA GLU A 120 7.42 -18.05 -16.65
C GLU A 120 7.50 -17.43 -15.25
N VAL A 121 7.56 -16.10 -15.17
CA VAL A 121 7.57 -15.37 -13.89
C VAL A 121 6.34 -15.70 -13.02
N PHE A 122 5.16 -15.82 -13.62
CA PHE A 122 3.94 -16.20 -12.93
C PHE A 122 4.07 -17.56 -12.23
N PHE A 123 4.53 -18.58 -12.96
CA PHE A 123 4.70 -19.91 -12.39
C PHE A 123 5.90 -20.02 -11.44
N GLU A 124 6.92 -19.17 -11.59
CA GLU A 124 8.04 -19.08 -10.64
C GLU A 124 7.61 -18.51 -9.27
N GLU A 125 6.75 -17.49 -9.27
CA GLU A 125 6.30 -16.82 -8.03
C GLU A 125 5.02 -17.40 -7.42
N LEU A 126 4.26 -18.20 -8.19
CA LEU A 126 3.03 -18.86 -7.72
C LEU A 126 3.35 -20.00 -6.76
N ILE A 127 2.79 -19.94 -5.56
CA ILE A 127 2.68 -21.08 -4.65
C ILE A 127 1.35 -21.76 -4.97
N SER A 128 1.43 -22.81 -5.80
CA SER A 128 0.27 -23.53 -6.30
C SER A 128 -0.21 -24.61 -5.31
N GLU A 129 -1.53 -24.69 -5.14
CA GLU A 129 -2.22 -25.74 -4.39
C GLU A 129 -2.80 -26.82 -5.31
N LYS A 130 -2.74 -26.59 -6.62
CA LYS A 130 -3.34 -27.44 -7.64
C LYS A 130 -2.37 -27.73 -8.76
N ASP A 131 -2.72 -28.73 -9.54
CA ASP A 131 -2.09 -28.93 -10.84
C ASP A 131 -2.38 -27.72 -11.74
N THR A 132 -1.32 -27.15 -12.30
CA THR A 132 -1.34 -25.95 -13.14
C THR A 132 -1.03 -26.24 -14.60
N ASP A 133 -0.90 -27.51 -15.00
CA ASP A 133 -0.50 -27.91 -16.36
C ASP A 133 -1.41 -27.31 -17.45
N PHE A 134 -2.70 -27.11 -17.13
CA PHE A 134 -3.70 -26.55 -18.04
C PHE A 134 -4.12 -25.11 -17.69
N LEU A 135 -3.45 -24.46 -16.73
CA LEU A 135 -3.79 -23.10 -16.34
C LEU A 135 -3.38 -22.10 -17.42
N ASN A 136 -4.38 -21.39 -17.96
CA ASN A 136 -4.13 -20.20 -18.76
C ASN A 136 -4.11 -18.97 -17.84
N ILE A 137 -2.93 -18.37 -17.65
CA ILE A 137 -2.76 -17.25 -16.72
C ILE A 137 -3.59 -16.01 -17.10
N ARG A 138 -4.03 -15.89 -18.37
CA ARG A 138 -4.91 -14.78 -18.80
C ARG A 138 -6.30 -14.87 -18.20
N ASP A 139 -6.69 -16.06 -17.77
CA ASP A 139 -7.98 -16.31 -17.14
C ASP A 139 -7.85 -16.21 -15.61
N CYS A 140 -6.71 -15.75 -15.07
CA CYS A 140 -6.53 -15.57 -13.64
C CYS A 140 -7.18 -14.29 -13.12
N PHE A 141 -8.07 -14.45 -12.15
CA PHE A 141 -8.58 -13.38 -11.31
C PHE A 141 -7.82 -13.33 -9.99
N ILE A 142 -7.51 -12.12 -9.52
CA ILE A 142 -6.62 -11.88 -8.38
C ILE A 142 -7.38 -11.14 -7.28
N ILE A 143 -7.23 -11.59 -6.03
CA ILE A 143 -7.61 -10.80 -4.85
C ILE A 143 -6.36 -10.52 -4.02
N TYR A 144 -5.96 -9.26 -3.97
CA TYR A 144 -4.86 -8.77 -3.14
C TYR A 144 -5.37 -8.27 -1.80
N ILE A 145 -4.72 -8.73 -0.72
CA ILE A 145 -5.06 -8.34 0.65
C ILE A 145 -3.79 -7.92 1.39
N ASN A 146 -3.78 -6.70 1.91
CA ASN A 146 -2.63 -6.22 2.69
C ASN A 146 -2.71 -6.64 4.17
N ASN A 147 -1.54 -6.65 4.81
CA ASN A 147 -1.39 -6.74 6.27
C ASN A 147 -2.08 -7.94 6.96
N LEU A 148 -2.11 -9.09 6.31
CA LEU A 148 -2.61 -10.35 6.87
C LEU A 148 -1.71 -10.84 8.03
N SER A 149 -2.34 -11.31 9.10
CA SER A 149 -1.63 -12.15 10.08
C SER A 149 -1.38 -13.54 9.50
N ASN A 150 -0.36 -14.24 9.98
CA ASN A 150 -0.13 -15.64 9.58
C ASN A 150 -1.37 -16.51 9.81
N THR A 151 -2.04 -16.37 10.95
CA THR A 151 -3.28 -17.11 11.25
C THR A 151 -4.39 -16.83 10.25
N LEU A 152 -4.64 -15.56 9.91
CA LEU A 152 -5.70 -15.20 8.96
C LEU A 152 -5.36 -15.67 7.54
N PHE A 153 -4.09 -15.54 7.13
CA PHE A 153 -3.62 -16.10 5.87
C PHE A 153 -3.83 -17.61 5.79
N THR A 154 -3.44 -18.36 6.84
CA THR A 154 -3.70 -19.81 6.91
C THR A 154 -5.20 -20.13 6.83
N ASN A 155 -6.06 -19.30 7.41
CA ASN A 155 -7.51 -19.49 7.27
C ASN A 155 -7.97 -19.29 5.82
N PHE A 156 -7.51 -18.25 5.12
CA PHE A 156 -7.81 -18.07 3.69
C PHE A 156 -7.39 -19.30 2.89
N HIS A 157 -6.14 -19.71 3.07
CA HIS A 157 -5.58 -20.84 2.37
C HIS A 157 -6.38 -22.14 2.58
N ASN A 158 -6.68 -22.47 3.84
CA ASN A 158 -7.41 -23.70 4.17
C ASN A 158 -8.87 -23.70 3.72
N HIS A 159 -9.56 -22.55 3.76
CA HIS A 159 -10.96 -22.48 3.34
C HIS A 159 -11.10 -22.52 1.81
N LEU A 160 -10.11 -21.99 1.09
CA LEU A 160 -10.14 -21.90 -0.36
C LEU A 160 -9.55 -23.13 -1.05
N SER A 161 -8.73 -23.95 -0.39
CA SER A 161 -8.09 -25.14 -1.00
C SER A 161 -9.08 -26.09 -1.70
N ASN A 162 -10.26 -26.28 -1.11
CA ASN A 162 -11.33 -27.12 -1.68
C ASN A 162 -12.20 -26.41 -2.73
N TYR A 163 -12.07 -25.09 -2.90
CA TYR A 163 -12.80 -24.34 -3.91
C TYR A 163 -12.10 -24.49 -5.25
N GLU A 164 -12.69 -25.25 -6.18
CA GLU A 164 -12.05 -25.68 -7.43
C GLU A 164 -11.39 -24.54 -8.26
N PRO A 165 -11.97 -23.33 -8.37
CA PRO A 165 -11.32 -22.19 -9.02
C PRO A 165 -10.08 -21.63 -8.30
N TYR A 166 -9.90 -21.82 -6.99
CA TYR A 166 -8.72 -21.33 -6.28
C TYR A 166 -7.46 -22.10 -6.69
N VAL A 167 -6.48 -21.44 -7.30
CA VAL A 167 -5.25 -22.06 -7.81
C VAL A 167 -4.16 -22.12 -6.74
N GLY A 168 -4.05 -21.05 -5.95
CA GLY A 168 -2.95 -20.85 -5.02
C GLY A 168 -2.78 -19.38 -4.68
N PHE A 169 -1.58 -18.97 -4.32
CA PHE A 169 -1.30 -17.58 -3.95
C PHE A 169 0.12 -17.16 -4.32
N ILE A 170 0.33 -15.85 -4.45
CA ILE A 170 1.66 -15.23 -4.55
C ILE A 170 1.91 -14.48 -3.24
N ASP A 171 3.04 -14.77 -2.58
CA ASP A 171 3.48 -14.04 -1.40
C ASP A 171 4.14 -12.72 -1.83
N THR A 172 3.37 -11.65 -1.77
CA THR A 172 3.81 -10.29 -2.13
C THR A 172 4.27 -9.50 -0.92
N THR A 173 4.59 -10.17 0.20
CA THR A 173 5.10 -9.52 1.40
C THR A 173 6.31 -8.68 1.04
N THR A 174 7.28 -9.26 0.33
CA THR A 174 8.44 -8.54 -0.23
C THR A 174 8.23 -8.15 -1.69
N GLN A 175 9.10 -7.30 -2.23
CA GLN A 175 9.04 -6.90 -3.64
C GLN A 175 9.33 -8.08 -4.57
N THR A 176 8.40 -8.31 -5.51
CA THR A 176 8.49 -9.29 -6.60
C THR A 176 8.12 -8.64 -7.94
N LYS A 177 8.34 -9.34 -9.06
CA LYS A 177 7.98 -8.80 -10.38
C LYS A 177 6.46 -8.74 -10.53
N LEU A 178 5.73 -9.74 -10.04
CA LEU A 178 4.27 -9.73 -10.13
C LEU A 178 3.65 -8.71 -9.18
N LYS A 179 4.24 -8.43 -8.01
CA LYS A 179 3.78 -7.34 -7.14
C LYS A 179 3.80 -6.00 -7.88
N THR A 180 4.86 -5.74 -8.67
CA THR A 180 4.94 -4.56 -9.55
C THR A 180 3.80 -4.56 -10.57
N ILE A 181 3.55 -5.67 -11.29
CA ILE A 181 2.45 -5.73 -12.26
C ILE A 181 1.07 -5.51 -11.59
N MET A 182 0.82 -6.18 -10.47
CA MET A 182 -0.43 -6.06 -9.71
C MET A 182 -0.71 -4.61 -9.29
N SER A 183 0.33 -3.83 -8.98
CA SER A 183 0.20 -2.41 -8.65
C SER A 183 -0.30 -1.52 -9.79
N PHE A 184 -0.43 -2.05 -11.02
CA PHE A 184 -0.96 -1.31 -12.17
C PHE A 184 -2.35 -1.75 -12.59
N ILE A 185 -2.72 -2.99 -12.29
CA ILE A 185 -3.90 -3.64 -12.88
C ILE A 185 -5.01 -3.89 -11.87
N LEU A 186 -4.70 -3.91 -10.56
CA LEU A 186 -5.70 -4.20 -9.54
C LEU A 186 -6.45 -2.93 -9.13
N CYS A 187 -7.77 -3.01 -9.18
CA CYS A 187 -8.66 -1.94 -8.75
C CYS A 187 -8.92 -2.03 -7.24
N LYS A 188 -9.17 -0.88 -6.61
CA LYS A 188 -9.57 -0.82 -5.20
C LYS A 188 -11.01 -1.32 -5.08
N VAL A 189 -11.22 -2.31 -4.22
CA VAL A 189 -12.55 -2.90 -4.03
C VAL A 189 -13.19 -2.36 -2.76
N ALA A 190 -12.48 -2.50 -1.63
CA ALA A 190 -13.03 -2.22 -0.32
C ALA A 190 -11.95 -2.11 0.75
N ILE A 191 -12.27 -1.41 1.83
CA ILE A 191 -11.58 -1.58 3.12
C ILE A 191 -12.47 -2.39 4.04
N VAL A 192 -11.94 -3.49 4.56
CA VAL A 192 -12.48 -4.17 5.73
C VAL A 192 -12.03 -3.39 6.97
N ASN A 193 -12.98 -2.93 7.78
CA ASN A 193 -12.73 -2.28 9.06
C ASN A 193 -13.60 -2.95 10.14
N ASN A 194 -13.08 -4.01 10.74
CA ASN A 194 -13.83 -4.85 11.69
C ASN A 194 -15.10 -5.43 11.03
N ASN A 195 -16.29 -5.09 11.54
CA ASN A 195 -17.57 -5.50 10.99
C ASN A 195 -18.12 -4.55 9.92
N GLU A 196 -17.37 -3.49 9.57
CA GLU A 196 -17.73 -2.53 8.54
C GLU A 196 -16.91 -2.74 7.26
N ILE A 197 -17.53 -2.44 6.13
CA ILE A 197 -16.90 -2.38 4.81
C ILE A 197 -16.99 -0.94 4.33
N ILE A 198 -15.85 -0.31 4.10
CA ILE A 198 -15.77 1.05 3.58
C ILE A 198 -15.61 0.98 2.06
N LEU A 199 -16.50 1.66 1.32
CA LEU A 199 -16.56 1.65 -0.14
C LEU A 199 -16.56 3.08 -0.71
N PRO A 200 -16.10 3.27 -1.95
CA PRO A 200 -16.31 4.52 -2.66
C PRO A 200 -17.79 4.69 -3.07
N TYR A 201 -18.25 5.94 -3.11
CA TYR A 201 -19.57 6.37 -3.59
C TYR A 201 -19.40 7.51 -4.59
N GLU A 202 -20.06 7.43 -5.74
CA GLU A 202 -19.84 8.37 -6.85
C GLU A 202 -20.24 9.82 -6.51
N ASP A 203 -21.22 10.02 -5.62
CA ASP A 203 -21.66 11.37 -5.24
C ASP A 203 -20.97 11.91 -3.97
N GLU A 204 -21.11 13.21 -3.74
CA GLU A 204 -20.57 13.93 -2.57
C GLU A 204 -21.41 13.76 -1.28
N ASP A 205 -22.39 12.85 -1.27
CA ASP A 205 -23.28 12.65 -0.12
C ASP A 205 -22.64 11.74 0.95
N TRP A 206 -22.31 12.36 2.09
CA TRP A 206 -21.72 11.68 3.25
C TRP A 206 -22.72 10.93 4.13
N GLU A 207 -24.03 11.05 3.91
CA GLU A 207 -25.04 10.36 4.72
C GLU A 207 -25.46 9.01 4.10
N ILE A 208 -25.22 8.81 2.81
CA ILE A 208 -25.60 7.58 2.10
C ILE A 208 -24.58 6.47 2.36
N ASP A 209 -25.08 5.28 2.69
CA ASP A 209 -24.33 4.03 2.73
C ASP A 209 -24.94 3.05 1.72
N GLN A 210 -24.20 2.74 0.66
CA GLN A 210 -24.60 1.85 -0.41
C GLN A 210 -23.45 0.95 -0.85
N ASN A 211 -23.77 -0.32 -1.06
CA ASN A 211 -22.85 -1.28 -1.66
C ASN A 211 -22.74 -1.05 -3.17
N THR A 212 -21.85 -0.13 -3.55
CA THR A 212 -21.58 0.23 -4.95
C THR A 212 -20.92 -0.89 -5.74
N GLN A 213 -20.27 -1.84 -5.05
CA GLN A 213 -19.58 -2.97 -5.68
C GLN A 213 -20.54 -4.14 -6.01
N GLY A 214 -21.73 -4.19 -5.39
CA GLY A 214 -22.70 -5.28 -5.55
C GLY A 214 -22.22 -6.64 -4.99
N LEU A 215 -21.10 -6.68 -4.27
CA LEU A 215 -20.53 -7.89 -3.68
C LEU A 215 -21.31 -8.34 -2.44
N PRO A 216 -21.27 -9.61 -2.03
CA PRO A 216 -22.16 -10.14 -0.98
C PRO A 216 -21.74 -9.77 0.46
N PHE A 217 -21.33 -8.53 0.75
CA PHE A 217 -20.89 -8.11 2.08
C PHE A 217 -22.00 -8.23 3.13
N GLU A 218 -23.20 -7.73 2.84
CA GLU A 218 -24.34 -7.75 3.77
C GLU A 218 -24.85 -9.18 4.00
N LYS A 219 -24.77 -10.06 2.99
CA LYS A 219 -25.05 -11.50 3.12
C LYS A 219 -24.22 -12.13 4.25
N TYR A 220 -22.99 -11.66 4.44
CA TYR A 220 -22.08 -12.10 5.50
C TYR A 220 -22.08 -11.19 6.74
N ASN A 221 -23.14 -10.39 6.89
CA ASN A 221 -23.41 -9.53 8.06
C ASN A 221 -22.32 -8.47 8.30
N PHE A 222 -21.74 -7.93 7.23
CA PHE A 222 -20.99 -6.68 7.28
C PHE A 222 -21.95 -5.49 7.09
N SER A 223 -21.66 -4.38 7.75
CA SER A 223 -22.33 -3.10 7.49
C SER A 223 -21.52 -2.26 6.51
N ILE A 224 -22.20 -1.57 5.60
CA ILE A 224 -21.55 -0.73 4.60
C ILE A 224 -21.37 0.69 5.14
N ARG A 225 -20.23 1.30 4.78
CA ARG A 225 -19.93 2.72 4.97
C ARG A 225 -19.42 3.30 3.66
N SER A 226 -20.14 4.24 3.06
CA SER A 226 -19.79 4.73 1.73
C SER A 226 -19.20 6.14 1.79
N ILE A 227 -18.03 6.33 1.21
CA ILE A 227 -17.27 7.59 1.24
C ILE A 227 -17.26 8.17 -0.16
N PRO A 228 -17.47 9.48 -0.35
CA PRO A 228 -17.36 10.08 -1.68
C PRO A 228 -16.05 9.70 -2.37
N SER A 229 -16.15 9.27 -3.62
CA SER A 229 -15.09 8.60 -4.40
C SER A 229 -13.82 9.43 -4.44
N LEU A 230 -13.94 10.76 -4.62
CA LEU A 230 -12.82 11.68 -4.56
C LEU A 230 -11.98 11.51 -3.28
N TYR A 231 -12.62 11.48 -2.11
CA TYR A 231 -11.91 11.35 -0.85
C TYR A 231 -11.44 9.92 -0.57
N TYR A 232 -12.25 8.93 -0.96
CA TYR A 232 -11.86 7.52 -0.86
C TYR A 232 -10.58 7.29 -1.66
N ASP A 233 -10.56 7.73 -2.91
CA ASP A 233 -9.43 7.54 -3.79
C ASP A 233 -8.20 8.27 -3.27
N LEU A 234 -8.33 9.53 -2.85
CA LEU A 234 -7.19 10.33 -2.37
C LEU A 234 -6.60 9.81 -1.05
N PHE A 235 -7.42 9.48 -0.05
CA PHE A 235 -6.96 9.30 1.34
C PHE A 235 -7.16 7.89 1.90
N LEU A 236 -7.97 7.06 1.23
CA LEU A 236 -8.28 5.68 1.65
C LEU A 236 -7.74 4.62 0.68
N SER A 237 -7.01 5.00 -0.36
CA SER A 237 -6.35 4.04 -1.28
C SER A 237 -5.04 3.51 -0.71
N TYR A 238 -5.01 2.19 -0.46
CA TYR A 238 -3.74 1.49 -0.24
C TYR A 238 -2.95 1.39 -1.54
N LYS A 239 -1.69 1.83 -1.50
CA LYS A 239 -0.78 1.78 -2.65
C LYS A 239 0.09 0.53 -2.54
N ILE A 240 -0.01 -0.36 -3.52
CA ILE A 240 0.91 -1.51 -3.60
C ILE A 240 2.33 -0.98 -3.89
N GLU A 241 3.29 -1.41 -3.08
CA GLU A 241 4.72 -1.14 -3.29
C GLU A 241 5.18 -1.76 -4.61
N ARG A 242 5.94 -1.01 -5.42
CA ARG A 242 6.38 -1.43 -6.75
C ARG A 242 7.77 -0.90 -7.07
N GLU A 243 8.48 -1.57 -7.96
CA GLU A 243 9.75 -1.10 -8.49
C GLU A 243 9.57 0.11 -9.42
N ASP A 244 10.60 0.96 -9.52
CA ASP A 244 10.58 2.20 -10.31
C ASP A 244 10.32 1.95 -11.80
N LEU A 245 9.28 2.59 -12.33
CA LEU A 245 9.23 2.97 -13.74
C LEU A 245 9.45 4.48 -13.80
N LYS A 246 10.45 4.91 -14.57
CA LYS A 246 10.81 6.32 -14.78
C LYS A 246 9.54 7.17 -15.02
N GLY A 247 9.20 8.06 -14.09
CA GLY A 247 8.04 8.94 -14.19
C GLY A 247 7.27 9.18 -12.88
N TYR A 248 7.47 8.37 -11.84
CA TYR A 248 6.72 8.49 -10.57
C TYR A 248 7.23 9.57 -9.60
N SER A 249 8.17 10.42 -10.00
CA SER A 249 8.63 11.54 -9.16
C SER A 249 7.50 12.53 -8.84
N LEU A 250 6.46 12.61 -9.69
CA LEU A 250 5.34 13.51 -9.45
C LEU A 250 4.45 13.06 -8.27
N ASP A 251 4.15 11.76 -8.14
CA ASP A 251 3.36 11.23 -7.01
C ASP A 251 4.05 11.55 -5.69
N THR A 252 5.35 11.28 -5.57
CA THR A 252 6.12 11.58 -4.36
C THR A 252 6.16 13.09 -4.09
N ARG A 253 6.25 13.93 -5.12
CA ARG A 253 6.21 15.39 -4.95
C ARG A 253 4.85 15.88 -4.46
N ILE A 254 3.75 15.37 -5.01
CA ILE A 254 2.38 15.69 -4.56
C ILE A 254 2.16 15.16 -3.14
N ALA A 255 2.65 13.96 -2.81
CA ALA A 255 2.62 13.42 -1.46
C ALA A 255 3.38 14.34 -0.47
N LEU A 256 4.56 14.86 -0.82
CA LEU A 256 5.26 15.85 0.00
C LEU A 256 4.45 17.15 0.14
N ASN A 257 3.76 17.60 -0.90
CA ASN A 257 2.85 18.75 -0.82
C ASN A 257 1.77 18.55 0.25
N SER A 258 1.46 17.33 0.71
CA SER A 258 0.48 17.14 1.80
C SER A 258 0.96 17.60 3.19
N ILE A 259 2.28 17.71 3.39
CA ILE A 259 2.87 18.01 4.71
C ILE A 259 3.79 19.23 4.71
N THR A 260 4.05 19.85 3.55
CA THR A 260 4.89 21.05 3.47
C THR A 260 4.62 21.88 2.22
N PRO A 261 4.68 23.22 2.31
CA PRO A 261 4.61 24.09 1.14
C PRO A 261 5.95 24.19 0.37
N ILE A 262 7.03 23.55 0.85
CA ILE A 262 8.37 23.62 0.24
C ILE A 262 8.79 22.23 -0.23
N VAL A 263 8.57 21.95 -1.51
CA VAL A 263 8.87 20.64 -2.11
C VAL A 263 10.17 20.69 -2.91
N LYS A 264 11.05 19.75 -2.61
CA LYS A 264 12.24 19.38 -3.36
C LYS A 264 12.16 17.90 -3.66
N ASP A 265 12.68 17.55 -4.82
CA ASP A 265 12.85 16.16 -5.22
C ASP A 265 13.73 15.41 -4.21
N LEU A 266 13.24 14.26 -3.72
CA LEU A 266 13.95 13.46 -2.71
C LEU A 266 15.30 12.96 -3.24
N GLU A 267 15.40 12.70 -4.55
CA GLU A 267 16.64 12.23 -5.18
C GLU A 267 17.79 13.25 -5.05
N ARG A 268 17.44 14.54 -4.95
CA ARG A 268 18.39 15.66 -4.85
C ARG A 268 18.86 15.93 -3.43
N LEU A 269 18.26 15.28 -2.44
CA LEU A 269 18.61 15.46 -1.04
C LEU A 269 19.76 14.53 -0.65
N ASN A 270 20.54 14.96 0.35
CA ASN A 270 21.58 14.14 0.95
C ASN A 270 20.98 13.37 2.13
N ILE A 271 21.22 12.07 2.19
CA ILE A 271 20.87 11.27 3.36
C ILE A 271 21.89 11.59 4.45
N GLU A 272 21.40 11.79 5.68
CA GLU A 272 22.24 12.00 6.86
C GLU A 272 21.85 10.97 7.92
N ILE A 273 22.84 10.22 8.39
CA ILE A 273 22.71 9.30 9.52
C ILE A 273 23.70 9.74 10.59
N ASP A 274 23.21 10.01 11.81
CA ASP A 274 24.11 10.31 12.93
C ASP A 274 24.92 9.07 13.31
N GLU A 275 26.25 9.16 13.38
CA GLU A 275 27.12 8.02 13.76
C GLU A 275 26.70 7.34 15.07
N PRO A 276 26.37 8.05 16.17
CA PRO A 276 25.88 7.39 17.39
C PRO A 276 24.60 6.59 17.15
N LYS A 277 23.72 7.06 16.27
CA LYS A 277 22.48 6.37 15.92
C LYS A 277 22.77 5.13 15.07
N PHE A 278 23.69 5.23 14.11
CA PHE A 278 24.11 4.08 13.33
C PHE A 278 24.71 2.99 14.23
N ASN A 279 25.61 3.36 15.13
CA ASN A 279 26.18 2.45 16.12
C ASN A 279 25.11 1.83 17.04
N TYR A 280 24.10 2.60 17.43
CA TYR A 280 22.96 2.07 18.19
C TYR A 280 22.15 1.04 17.40
N LEU A 281 21.88 1.29 16.11
CA LEU A 281 21.19 0.33 15.24
C LEU A 281 21.96 -0.98 15.09
N LEU A 282 23.30 -0.92 15.02
CA LEU A 282 24.17 -2.10 14.94
C LEU A 282 24.20 -2.92 16.23
N ASN A 283 24.30 -2.24 17.38
CA ASN A 283 24.67 -2.89 18.64
C ASN A 283 23.48 -3.22 19.55
N GLU A 284 22.45 -2.37 19.58
CA GLU A 284 21.38 -2.41 20.61
C GLU A 284 20.03 -2.91 20.06
N LYS A 285 19.76 -2.73 18.76
CA LYS A 285 18.54 -3.24 18.13
C LYS A 285 18.68 -4.71 17.73
N GLY A 286 18.39 -5.60 18.68
CA GLY A 286 18.40 -7.05 18.48
C GLY A 286 17.21 -7.60 17.66
N GLY A 287 17.45 -8.70 16.93
CA GLY A 287 16.45 -9.49 16.21
C GLY A 287 16.45 -9.24 14.70
N LYS A 288 15.58 -8.34 14.22
CA LYS A 288 15.32 -8.13 12.79
C LYS A 288 16.50 -7.52 12.04
N LEU A 289 17.20 -6.56 12.63
CA LEU A 289 18.36 -5.91 12.00
C LEU A 289 19.58 -6.83 11.93
N LYS A 290 19.76 -7.72 12.91
CA LYS A 290 20.75 -8.81 12.85
C LYS A 290 20.41 -9.80 11.74
N LYS A 291 19.12 -10.17 11.59
CA LYS A 291 18.68 -11.00 10.47
C LYS A 291 18.99 -10.32 9.12
N ALA A 292 18.80 -9.01 9.06
CA ALA A 292 19.11 -8.19 7.89
C ALA A 292 20.62 -7.93 7.68
N GLN A 293 21.50 -8.45 8.56
CA GLN A 293 22.94 -8.32 8.48
C GLN A 293 23.43 -6.86 8.34
N LEU A 294 22.77 -5.93 9.04
CA LEU A 294 23.07 -4.50 8.95
C LEU A 294 24.53 -4.19 9.33
N GLU A 295 25.17 -5.02 10.17
CA GLU A 295 26.57 -4.92 10.56
C GLU A 295 27.58 -5.01 9.41
N LYS A 296 27.13 -5.43 8.22
CA LYS A 296 27.96 -5.50 7.02
C LYS A 296 28.01 -4.20 6.25
N TYR A 297 27.18 -3.21 6.59
CA TYR A 297 27.16 -1.92 5.93
C TYR A 297 28.06 -0.92 6.66
N SER A 298 28.83 -0.14 5.90
CA SER A 298 29.33 1.13 6.42
C SER A 298 28.20 2.16 6.45
N ILE A 299 28.37 3.24 7.22
CA ILE A 299 27.38 4.32 7.24
C ILE A 299 27.17 4.93 5.84
N ILE A 300 28.24 5.04 5.04
CA ILE A 300 28.21 5.57 3.68
C ILE A 300 27.44 4.63 2.74
N ASP A 301 27.70 3.32 2.83
CA ASP A 301 26.98 2.33 2.02
C ASP A 301 25.50 2.29 2.38
N PHE A 302 25.19 2.47 3.67
CA PHE A 302 23.80 2.50 4.13
C PHE A 302 23.07 3.78 3.70
N GLU A 303 23.73 4.94 3.75
CA GLU A 303 23.20 6.19 3.18
C GLU A 303 22.90 6.05 1.69
N LYS A 304 23.81 5.44 0.93
CA LYS A 304 23.62 5.16 -0.50
C LYS A 304 22.43 4.23 -0.73
N LEU A 305 22.31 3.15 0.05
CA LEU A 305 21.21 2.21 -0.05
C LEU A 305 19.85 2.88 0.23
N ILE A 306 19.77 3.68 1.29
CA ILE A 306 18.55 4.45 1.61
C ILE A 306 18.21 5.38 0.45
N LYS A 307 19.21 6.06 -0.12
CA LYS A 307 19.01 6.98 -1.25
C LYS A 307 18.44 6.27 -2.47
N GLU A 308 18.99 5.11 -2.83
CA GLU A 308 18.50 4.28 -3.93
C GLU A 308 17.06 3.81 -3.67
N LYS A 309 16.75 3.38 -2.45
CA LYS A 309 15.40 2.88 -2.12
C LYS A 309 14.34 3.97 -2.03
N ILE A 310 14.69 5.20 -1.63
CA ILE A 310 13.73 6.32 -1.61
C ILE A 310 13.23 6.65 -3.01
N LYS A 311 14.07 6.48 -4.03
CA LYS A 311 13.70 6.71 -5.42
C LYS A 311 12.57 5.77 -5.88
N ASP A 312 12.58 4.54 -5.36
CA ASP A 312 11.69 3.47 -5.84
C ASP A 312 10.42 3.33 -4.97
N ASN A 313 10.33 4.04 -3.84
CA ASN A 313 9.27 3.86 -2.87
C ASN A 313 8.26 5.02 -2.83
N TYR A 314 7.01 4.69 -2.54
CA TYR A 314 6.09 5.73 -2.06
C TYR A 314 6.38 6.05 -0.60
N ILE A 315 6.06 7.29 -0.24
CA ILE A 315 6.09 7.73 1.15
C ILE A 315 4.71 7.54 1.79
N TYR A 316 4.70 7.14 3.06
CA TYR A 316 3.47 6.93 3.83
C TYR A 316 3.62 7.46 5.26
N GLU A 317 2.50 7.56 5.98
CA GLU A 317 2.45 8.10 7.35
C GLU A 317 3.19 9.45 7.45
N MET A 318 2.78 10.34 6.56
CA MET A 318 3.31 11.67 6.36
C MET A 318 2.79 12.58 7.47
N SER A 319 3.66 13.32 8.16
CA SER A 319 3.24 14.21 9.23
C SER A 319 4.14 15.43 9.41
N GLU A 320 3.54 16.51 9.90
CA GLU A 320 4.23 17.70 10.38
C GLU A 320 4.03 17.80 11.90
N LEU A 321 5.12 17.66 12.65
CA LEU A 321 5.17 17.89 14.09
C LEU A 321 5.52 19.36 14.33
N LYS A 322 4.48 20.22 14.37
CA LYS A 322 4.65 21.68 14.40
C LYS A 322 5.45 22.18 15.59
N GLU A 323 5.27 21.55 16.76
CA GLU A 323 5.99 21.90 18.00
C GLU A 323 7.51 21.78 17.85
N PHE A 324 7.97 20.79 17.08
CA PHE A 324 9.40 20.50 16.87
C PHE A 324 9.90 20.96 15.50
N ASN A 325 9.02 21.53 14.67
CA ASN A 325 9.29 21.84 13.26
C ASN A 325 9.87 20.63 12.50
N VAL A 326 9.32 19.43 12.76
CA VAL A 326 9.76 18.18 12.13
C VAL A 326 8.74 17.72 11.11
N ILE A 327 9.15 17.67 9.85
CA ILE A 327 8.36 17.06 8.76
C ILE A 327 8.89 15.65 8.54
N LYS A 328 8.07 14.64 8.68
CA LYS A 328 8.53 13.24 8.56
C LYS A 328 7.59 12.38 7.76
N PHE A 329 8.15 11.33 7.19
CA PHE A 329 7.43 10.26 6.52
C PHE A 329 8.17 8.95 6.69
N ASN A 330 7.51 7.86 6.33
CA ASN A 330 8.08 6.52 6.32
C ASN A 330 8.27 6.01 4.90
N VAL A 331 9.28 5.14 4.73
CA VAL A 331 9.50 4.31 3.54
C VAL A 331 9.82 2.89 3.99
N ILE A 332 9.49 1.91 3.15
CA ILE A 332 9.93 0.52 3.32
C ILE A 332 11.29 0.35 2.65
N ILE A 333 12.19 -0.36 3.31
CA ILE A 333 13.50 -0.71 2.78
C ILE A 333 13.68 -2.21 2.93
N GLU A 334 13.87 -2.91 1.82
CA GLU A 334 14.19 -4.33 1.82
C GLU A 334 15.70 -4.52 1.81
N LEU A 335 16.20 -5.21 2.83
CA LEU A 335 17.60 -5.59 2.95
C LEU A 335 17.77 -7.04 2.53
N GLU A 336 18.70 -7.29 1.61
CA GLU A 336 19.04 -8.64 1.16
C GLU A 336 19.95 -9.31 2.19
N VAL A 337 19.64 -10.55 2.54
CA VAL A 337 20.46 -11.36 3.44
C VAL A 337 21.53 -12.06 2.59
N GLN A 338 22.81 -11.78 2.86
CA GLN A 338 23.88 -12.38 2.05
C GLN A 338 23.82 -13.91 2.08
N TYR A 339 24.06 -14.51 0.91
CA TYR A 339 24.04 -15.96 0.68
C TYR A 339 22.67 -16.63 0.87
N SER A 340 21.59 -15.85 0.92
CA SER A 340 20.23 -16.37 0.81
C SER A 340 19.42 -15.53 -0.18
N GLN A 341 18.26 -16.03 -0.59
CA GLN A 341 17.26 -15.26 -1.34
C GLN A 341 16.29 -14.50 -0.40
N GLU A 342 16.54 -14.53 0.92
CA GLU A 342 15.66 -13.87 1.86
C GLU A 342 15.87 -12.35 1.85
N LYS A 343 14.76 -11.63 1.88
CA LYS A 343 14.73 -10.18 2.09
C LYS A 343 14.11 -9.87 3.45
N VAL A 344 14.64 -8.87 4.14
CA VAL A 344 14.09 -8.37 5.40
C VAL A 344 13.52 -6.97 5.20
N LYS A 345 12.21 -6.84 5.35
CA LYS A 345 11.53 -5.54 5.31
C LYS A 345 11.80 -4.74 6.58
N CYS A 346 12.40 -3.58 6.40
CA CYS A 346 12.62 -2.61 7.44
C CYS A 346 11.82 -1.33 7.13
N GLN A 347 11.40 -0.63 8.18
CA GLN A 347 10.78 0.68 8.04
C GLN A 347 11.81 1.75 8.40
N ALA A 348 12.02 2.71 7.50
CA ALA A 348 12.81 3.90 7.75
C ALA A 348 11.89 5.10 7.93
N THR A 349 12.06 5.84 9.02
CA THR A 349 11.42 7.14 9.22
C THR A 349 12.43 8.24 8.97
N LEU A 350 12.11 9.15 8.05
CA LEU A 350 13.01 10.19 7.58
C LEU A 350 12.46 11.56 7.92
N HIS A 351 13.32 12.44 8.44
CA HIS A 351 13.05 13.86 8.59
C HIS A 351 13.36 14.56 7.27
N TYR A 352 12.35 15.16 6.67
CA TYR A 352 12.44 15.93 5.45
C TYR A 352 12.85 17.39 5.72
N MET A 353 14.06 17.76 5.29
CA MET A 353 14.67 19.08 5.56
C MET A 353 15.03 19.79 4.25
N PRO A 354 14.03 20.27 3.47
CA PRO A 354 14.25 20.76 2.12
C PRO A 354 15.11 22.03 2.05
N LYS A 355 15.02 22.90 3.06
CA LYS A 355 15.82 24.14 3.13
C LYS A 355 17.32 23.84 3.25
N GLU A 356 17.66 22.78 3.97
CA GLU A 356 19.04 22.33 4.20
C GLU A 356 19.53 21.31 3.16
N ASN A 357 18.66 20.91 2.23
CA ASN A 357 18.93 19.89 1.21
C ASN A 357 19.26 18.49 1.79
N LYS A 358 18.55 18.10 2.86
CA LYS A 358 18.83 16.88 3.62
C LYS A 358 17.59 16.02 3.91
N LEU A 359 17.83 14.73 4.07
CA LEU A 359 16.93 13.73 4.66
C LEU A 359 17.65 13.06 5.83
N LYS A 360 17.21 13.34 7.05
CA LYS A 360 17.86 12.77 8.24
C LYS A 360 17.13 11.52 8.73
N LEU A 361 17.84 10.42 8.93
CA LEU A 361 17.25 9.19 9.46
C LEU A 361 16.83 9.38 10.94
N ILE A 362 15.54 9.27 11.23
CA ILE A 362 14.99 9.34 12.59
C ILE A 362 15.06 7.96 13.25
N THR A 363 14.42 6.96 12.63
CA THR A 363 14.37 5.56 13.12
C THR A 363 14.47 4.56 11.98
N PHE A 364 14.99 3.37 12.30
CA PHE A 364 15.04 2.20 11.43
C PHE A 364 14.70 0.94 12.26
N PHE A 365 13.83 0.05 11.76
CA PHE A 365 13.43 -1.17 12.46
C PHE A 365 12.83 -2.25 11.57
#